data_AF-A0A7V4P8H1-F1
#
_entry.id   AF-A0A7V4P8H1-F1
#
_cell.length_a   1.000
_cell.length_b   1.000
_cell.length_c   1.000
_cell.angle_alpha   90.00
_cell.angle_beta   90.00
_cell.angle_gamma   90.00
#
_symmetry.space_group_name_H-M   'P 1'
#
loop_
_entity.id
_entity.type
_entity.pdbx_description
1 polymer ?
#
loop_
_entity_poly.entity_id
_entity_poly.type
_entity_poly.pdbx_seq_one_letter_code
_entity_poly.pdbx_strand_id
1 'polypeptide(L)'
;MNPAPRPNAHLRPAASPNPRPAVLASLPDSELPPPLPEPDVAPSPLWQTLKAAAIVTFILGFVVLGGVVLPSLLADKKQPDPPEREPVAQAQPAPTQPQPAPPVKGPESEMVQEPTPEPRDPNYIARPLAGPSVLPKLPAEGEAYQLARDIDRALDASLAKAGIPASPLADDAEFLRRVYLDLTGRIPTRQKTIAFLDEKDPLKRSRLIDELLASEEFGEHLARLWRDVLIKRDFDNNRNLVSGNFTRWLAGQFNREPKWDKIVRALIEAEGQDSDNPAVFFILANQDMNQPAPNKLVGAVGNLFLGIQIHCAECH
;
A
#
# COMPACT_ATOMS: atom_id res chain seq x y z
N MET A 1 13.70 59.95 -31.32
CA MET A 1 12.43 60.58 -30.89
C MET A 1 11.55 59.52 -30.28
N ASN A 2 11.27 59.69 -28.99
CA ASN A 2 10.30 58.93 -28.20
C ASN A 2 8.88 59.36 -28.65
N PRO A 3 7.88 58.48 -28.59
CA PRO A 3 6.85 58.74 -27.58
C PRO A 3 6.34 57.48 -26.84
N ALA A 4 6.14 57.66 -25.54
CA ALA A 4 5.36 56.80 -24.64
C ALA A 4 3.91 57.37 -24.49
N PRO A 5 3.03 56.85 -23.60
CA PRO A 5 2.35 55.54 -23.62
C PRO A 5 0.81 55.59 -23.33
N ARG A 6 0.12 54.43 -23.44
CA ARG A 6 -1.14 53.96 -22.74
C ARG A 6 -2.51 54.52 -23.22
N PRO A 7 -3.68 53.81 -23.01
CA PRO A 7 -4.05 53.04 -21.82
C PRO A 7 -4.74 51.67 -21.98
N ASN A 8 -4.71 50.92 -20.86
CA ASN A 8 -5.46 49.70 -20.58
C ASN A 8 -6.98 49.96 -20.51
N ALA A 9 -7.78 49.00 -20.99
CA ALA A 9 -9.19 48.90 -20.61
C ALA A 9 -9.71 47.44 -20.69
N HIS A 10 -10.06 46.93 -19.50
CA HIS A 10 -11.08 45.92 -19.18
C HIS A 10 -10.86 44.41 -19.43
N LEU A 11 -10.53 43.78 -18.30
CA LEU A 11 -10.84 42.40 -17.90
C LEU A 11 -12.32 42.03 -18.03
N ARG A 12 -12.60 40.81 -18.50
CA ARG A 12 -13.55 39.87 -17.88
C ARG A 12 -13.19 38.42 -18.23
N PRO A 13 -13.28 37.47 -17.28
CA PRO A 13 -12.91 36.07 -17.49
C PRO A 13 -14.11 35.24 -17.93
N ALA A 14 -13.89 34.28 -18.82
CA ALA A 14 -14.78 33.13 -19.00
C ALA A 14 -13.94 31.87 -18.79
N ALA A 15 -14.14 31.26 -17.62
CA ALA A 15 -13.68 29.91 -17.34
C ALA A 15 -14.43 28.93 -18.24
N SER A 16 -13.70 27.99 -18.85
CA SER A 16 -14.26 26.74 -19.33
C SER A 16 -13.40 25.61 -18.78
N PRO A 17 -13.95 24.70 -17.96
CA PRO A 17 -13.23 23.49 -17.58
C PRO A 17 -13.13 22.60 -18.81
N ASN A 18 -11.90 22.21 -19.16
CA ASN A 18 -11.62 21.32 -20.27
C ASN A 18 -12.17 19.91 -19.94
N PRO A 19 -13.13 19.35 -20.68
CA PRO A 19 -13.62 18.01 -20.42
C PRO A 19 -12.55 16.98 -20.83
N ARG A 20 -12.29 16.02 -19.93
CA ARG A 20 -11.42 14.87 -20.19
C ARG A 20 -11.90 14.13 -21.46
N PRO A 21 -10.98 13.61 -22.30
CA PRO A 21 -11.37 12.91 -23.51
C PRO A 21 -12.16 11.63 -23.16
N ALA A 22 -13.36 11.55 -23.71
CA ALA A 22 -14.23 10.38 -23.65
C ALA A 22 -13.67 9.27 -24.55
N VAL A 23 -12.88 8.37 -23.99
CA VAL A 23 -12.54 7.08 -24.64
C VAL A 23 -12.50 5.98 -23.57
N LEU A 24 -13.62 5.70 -22.92
CA LEU A 24 -13.82 4.49 -22.10
C LEU A 24 -15.32 4.16 -22.02
N ALA A 25 -15.94 3.91 -23.17
CA ALA A 25 -17.33 3.45 -23.22
C ALA A 25 -17.49 2.30 -24.21
N SER A 26 -17.08 1.09 -23.83
CA SER A 26 -17.63 -0.16 -24.41
C SER A 26 -17.38 -1.39 -23.51
N LEU A 27 -17.99 -1.43 -22.33
CA LEU A 27 -18.41 -2.70 -21.73
C LEU A 27 -19.91 -2.57 -21.45
N PRO A 28 -20.76 -3.51 -21.89
CA PRO A 28 -22.20 -3.41 -21.71
C PRO A 28 -22.57 -3.54 -20.21
N ASP A 29 -23.45 -2.66 -19.74
CA ASP A 29 -23.94 -2.57 -18.34
C ASP A 29 -24.59 -3.86 -17.81
N SER A 30 -24.82 -4.86 -18.65
CA SER A 30 -25.49 -6.12 -18.29
C SER A 30 -24.63 -7.12 -17.51
N GLU A 31 -23.33 -6.84 -17.30
CA GLU A 31 -22.41 -7.72 -16.55
C GLU A 31 -21.99 -7.19 -15.17
N LEU A 32 -22.48 -6.02 -14.75
CA LEU A 32 -22.17 -5.45 -13.44
C LEU A 32 -23.28 -5.77 -12.43
N PRO A 33 -22.95 -6.31 -11.23
CA PRO A 33 -23.94 -6.43 -10.16
C PRO A 33 -24.42 -5.03 -9.73
N PRO A 34 -25.71 -4.86 -9.40
CA PRO A 34 -26.24 -3.56 -9.01
C PRO A 34 -25.57 -3.05 -7.73
N PRO A 35 -25.38 -1.73 -7.59
CA PRO A 35 -24.87 -1.15 -6.35
C PRO A 35 -25.80 -1.50 -5.18
N LEU A 36 -25.20 -1.88 -4.05
CA LEU A 36 -25.96 -2.19 -2.84
C LEU A 36 -26.73 -0.95 -2.37
N PRO A 37 -28.01 -1.09 -1.96
CA PRO A 37 -28.78 0.03 -1.45
C PRO A 37 -28.17 0.55 -0.15
N GLU A 38 -28.02 1.88 -0.04
CA GLU A 38 -27.64 2.53 1.21
C GLU A 38 -28.74 2.29 2.27
N PRO A 39 -28.39 1.86 3.49
CA PRO A 39 -29.38 1.67 4.54
C PRO A 39 -29.80 3.03 5.13
N ASP A 40 -30.92 3.56 4.66
CA ASP A 40 -31.61 4.67 5.31
C ASP A 40 -32.48 4.11 6.46
N VAL A 41 -31.91 4.03 7.66
CA VAL A 41 -32.65 3.58 8.86
C VAL A 41 -32.39 4.52 10.04
N ALA A 42 -33.30 5.48 10.21
CA ALA A 42 -33.56 6.05 11.53
C ALA A 42 -34.23 4.98 12.42
N PRO A 43 -33.74 4.71 13.65
CA PRO A 43 -34.27 3.61 14.46
C PRO A 43 -35.67 3.95 15.00
N SER A 44 -36.66 3.12 14.67
CA SER A 44 -38.00 3.21 15.24
C SER A 44 -38.03 2.63 16.67
N PRO A 45 -38.89 3.16 17.56
CA PRO A 45 -38.90 2.80 18.99
C PRO A 45 -39.27 1.34 19.28
N LEU A 46 -39.84 0.62 18.31
CA LEU A 46 -40.15 -0.82 18.41
C LEU A 46 -38.89 -1.71 18.48
N TRP A 47 -37.77 -1.26 17.93
CA TRP A 47 -36.53 -2.04 17.92
C TRP A 47 -35.82 -2.06 19.28
N GLN A 48 -36.00 -1.02 20.11
CA GLN A 48 -35.44 -1.00 21.47
C GLN A 48 -36.22 -1.91 22.43
N THR A 49 -37.54 -2.00 22.27
CA THR A 49 -38.38 -2.91 23.07
C THR A 49 -38.11 -4.38 22.74
N LEU A 50 -37.78 -4.72 21.49
CA LEU A 50 -37.42 -6.08 21.10
C LEU A 50 -36.02 -6.50 21.58
N LYS A 51 -35.04 -5.58 21.62
CA LYS A 51 -33.71 -5.84 22.20
C LYS A 51 -33.77 -6.13 23.71
N ALA A 52 -34.60 -5.40 24.45
CA ALA A 52 -34.76 -5.63 25.89
C ALA A 52 -35.39 -7.00 26.21
N ALA A 53 -36.38 -7.43 25.43
CA ALA A 53 -37.02 -8.74 25.60
C ALA A 53 -36.07 -9.92 25.29
N ALA A 54 -35.20 -9.79 24.28
CA ALA A 54 -34.22 -10.82 23.94
C ALA A 54 -33.14 -11.00 25.04
N ILE A 55 -32.70 -9.90 25.67
CA ILE A 55 -31.70 -9.94 26.76
C ILE A 55 -32.27 -10.58 28.03
N VAL A 56 -33.53 -10.29 28.38
CA VAL A 56 -34.20 -10.91 29.55
C VAL A 56 -34.42 -12.41 29.33
N THR A 57 -34.71 -12.84 28.10
CA THR A 57 -34.89 -14.26 27.76
C THR A 57 -33.56 -15.04 27.79
N PHE A 58 -32.44 -14.39 27.43
CA PHE A 58 -31.11 -14.99 27.49
C PHE A 58 -30.58 -15.15 28.92
N ILE A 59 -30.89 -14.20 29.82
CA ILE A 59 -30.50 -14.27 31.25
C ILE A 59 -31.32 -15.33 32.01
N LEU A 60 -32.63 -15.46 31.73
CA LEU A 60 -33.47 -16.51 32.33
C LEU A 60 -33.13 -17.92 31.83
N GLY A 61 -32.70 -18.07 30.56
CA GLY A 61 -32.26 -19.35 30.01
C GLY A 61 -30.98 -19.91 30.66
N PHE A 62 -30.05 -19.04 31.05
CA PHE A 62 -28.80 -19.45 31.71
C PHE A 62 -29.00 -19.91 33.16
N VAL A 63 -29.96 -19.32 33.88
CA VAL A 63 -30.26 -19.69 35.28
C VAL A 63 -31.00 -21.03 35.37
N VAL A 64 -31.82 -21.39 34.37
CA VAL A 64 -32.56 -22.67 34.37
C VAL A 64 -31.71 -23.83 33.83
N LEU A 65 -30.76 -23.60 32.91
CA LEU A 65 -29.89 -24.66 32.40
C LEU A 65 -28.64 -24.91 33.27
N GLY A 66 -28.13 -23.89 33.98
CA GLY A 66 -26.98 -24.01 34.88
C GLY A 66 -27.26 -24.77 36.19
N GLY A 67 -28.53 -24.85 36.61
CA GLY A 67 -28.92 -25.45 37.89
C GLY A 67 -29.10 -26.97 37.89
N VAL A 68 -29.23 -27.62 36.73
CA VAL A 68 -29.57 -29.05 36.66
C VAL A 68 -28.42 -29.94 36.18
N VAL A 69 -27.44 -29.40 35.44
CA VAL A 69 -26.36 -30.22 34.84
C VAL A 69 -25.09 -30.27 35.69
N LEU A 70 -24.90 -29.34 36.64
CA LEU A 70 -23.66 -29.24 37.42
C LEU A 70 -23.45 -30.29 38.54
N PRO A 71 -24.48 -30.95 39.14
CA PRO A 71 -24.21 -31.93 40.20
C PRO A 71 -23.70 -33.30 39.70
N SER A 72 -23.86 -33.63 38.41
CA SER A 72 -23.50 -34.96 37.89
C SER A 72 -22.07 -35.07 37.34
N LEU A 73 -21.32 -33.97 37.20
CA LEU A 73 -19.93 -33.99 36.73
C LEU A 73 -18.88 -33.84 37.84
N LEU A 74 -19.32 -33.65 39.09
CA LEU A 74 -18.45 -33.52 40.27
C LEU A 74 -18.39 -34.80 41.14
N ALA A 75 -19.10 -35.86 40.73
CA ALA A 75 -18.98 -37.16 41.36
C ALA A 75 -17.97 -38.03 40.58
N ASP A 76 -16.87 -38.35 41.26
CA ASP A 76 -15.89 -39.39 40.94
C ASP A 76 -14.81 -39.07 39.89
N LYS A 77 -13.76 -38.36 40.34
CA LYS A 77 -12.37 -38.68 39.93
C LYS A 77 -11.44 -38.49 41.11
N LYS A 78 -11.06 -39.61 41.73
CA LYS A 78 -9.94 -39.72 42.66
C LYS A 78 -8.66 -39.26 41.95
N GLN A 79 -7.95 -38.28 42.51
CA GLN A 79 -6.65 -37.81 42.05
C GLN A 79 -5.66 -39.00 42.07
N PRO A 80 -4.91 -39.30 40.98
CA PRO A 80 -3.79 -40.22 41.09
C PRO A 80 -2.66 -39.55 41.88
N ASP A 81 -1.97 -40.33 42.71
CA ASP A 81 -0.77 -39.88 43.42
C ASP A 81 0.30 -39.37 42.44
N PRO A 82 1.10 -38.35 42.80
CA PRO A 82 2.20 -37.90 41.96
C PRO A 82 3.23 -39.02 41.81
N PRO A 83 3.80 -39.24 40.61
CA PRO A 83 4.82 -40.27 40.46
C PRO A 83 6.06 -39.89 41.30
N GLU A 84 6.59 -40.91 41.96
CA GLU A 84 7.81 -40.89 42.76
C GLU A 84 8.98 -40.42 41.88
N ARG A 85 9.82 -39.51 42.39
CA ARG A 85 10.98 -38.99 41.66
C ARG A 85 12.01 -40.10 41.50
N GLU A 86 12.09 -40.69 40.31
CA GLU A 86 13.24 -41.51 39.92
C GLU A 86 14.53 -40.68 39.97
N PRO A 87 15.67 -41.29 40.36
CA PRO A 87 16.94 -40.59 40.38
C PRO A 87 17.33 -40.22 38.94
N VAL A 88 17.86 -39.00 38.78
CA VAL A 88 18.33 -38.43 37.52
C VAL A 88 19.18 -39.46 36.77
N ALA A 89 18.60 -40.06 35.73
CA ALA A 89 19.36 -40.75 34.70
C ALA A 89 20.12 -39.68 33.90
N GLN A 90 21.41 -39.93 33.76
CA GLN A 90 22.41 -39.03 33.20
C GLN A 90 21.99 -38.49 31.82
N ALA A 91 22.32 -37.23 31.56
CA ALA A 91 22.11 -36.56 30.28
C ALA A 91 22.61 -37.43 29.11
N GLN A 92 21.72 -37.75 28.18
CA GLN A 92 22.11 -38.34 26.90
C GLN A 92 22.85 -37.28 26.07
N PRO A 93 23.98 -37.61 25.42
CA PRO A 93 24.60 -36.69 24.47
C PRO A 93 23.68 -36.51 23.26
N ALA A 94 23.67 -35.28 22.72
CA ALA A 94 22.87 -34.88 21.57
C ALA A 94 23.05 -35.84 20.37
N PRO A 95 22.01 -36.05 19.54
CA PRO A 95 22.14 -36.86 18.34
C PRO A 95 23.16 -36.23 17.39
N THR A 96 24.14 -37.03 16.97
CA THR A 96 25.14 -36.63 15.97
C THR A 96 24.45 -36.36 14.64
N GLN A 97 24.59 -35.14 14.12
CA GLN A 97 24.14 -34.82 12.76
C GLN A 97 24.87 -35.72 11.74
N PRO A 98 24.21 -36.23 10.70
CA PRO A 98 24.89 -36.92 9.61
C PRO A 98 25.88 -35.96 8.94
N GLN A 99 27.13 -36.38 8.78
CA GLN A 99 28.13 -35.61 8.03
C GLN A 99 27.70 -35.47 6.56
N PRO A 100 27.94 -34.31 5.92
CA PRO A 100 27.67 -34.15 4.50
C PRO A 100 28.58 -35.08 3.68
N ALA A 101 28.03 -35.71 2.65
CA ALA A 101 28.79 -36.53 1.71
C ALA A 101 29.87 -35.70 0.99
N PRO A 102 31.02 -36.29 0.63
CA PRO A 102 32.05 -35.60 -0.14
C PRO A 102 31.52 -35.24 -1.55
N PRO A 103 32.00 -34.14 -2.15
CA PRO A 103 31.51 -33.67 -3.43
C PRO A 103 31.90 -34.64 -4.55
N VAL A 104 30.91 -35.05 -5.35
CA VAL A 104 31.13 -35.75 -6.62
C VAL A 104 31.67 -34.71 -7.62
N LYS A 105 32.89 -34.93 -8.13
CA LYS A 105 33.45 -34.12 -9.23
C LYS A 105 32.69 -34.42 -10.53
N GLY A 106 31.85 -33.48 -10.96
CA GLY A 106 31.35 -33.42 -12.34
C GLY A 106 32.47 -32.97 -13.30
N PRO A 107 32.30 -33.18 -14.62
CA PRO A 107 33.29 -32.77 -15.61
C PRO A 107 33.42 -31.24 -15.62
N GLU A 108 34.67 -30.80 -15.66
CA GLU A 108 35.10 -29.41 -15.58
C GLU A 108 34.57 -28.62 -16.80
N SER A 109 33.55 -27.81 -16.59
CA SER A 109 33.05 -26.86 -17.59
C SER A 109 34.00 -25.66 -17.62
N GLU A 110 34.70 -25.51 -18.73
CA GLU A 110 35.56 -24.37 -19.05
C GLU A 110 34.76 -23.05 -18.91
N MET A 111 35.09 -22.28 -17.87
CA MET A 111 34.51 -20.95 -17.65
C MET A 111 34.98 -20.00 -18.74
N VAL A 112 34.06 -19.58 -19.60
CA VAL A 112 34.25 -18.38 -20.43
C VAL A 112 34.41 -17.20 -19.47
N GLN A 113 35.59 -16.60 -19.44
CA GLN A 113 35.85 -15.39 -18.66
C GLN A 113 35.01 -14.24 -19.22
N GLU A 114 34.04 -13.77 -18.45
CA GLU A 114 33.45 -12.45 -18.70
C GLU A 114 34.55 -11.39 -18.58
N PRO A 115 34.64 -10.42 -19.52
CA PRO A 115 35.62 -9.37 -19.41
C PRO A 115 35.36 -8.55 -18.15
N THR A 116 36.39 -8.44 -17.31
CA THR A 116 36.37 -7.65 -16.08
C THR A 116 35.92 -6.22 -16.41
N PRO A 117 34.87 -5.68 -15.77
CA PRO A 117 34.51 -4.28 -15.97
C PRO A 117 35.67 -3.41 -15.51
N GLU A 118 36.11 -2.48 -16.38
CA GLU A 118 37.19 -1.56 -16.03
C GLU A 118 36.87 -0.78 -14.75
N PRO A 119 37.88 -0.47 -13.92
CA PRO A 119 37.68 0.35 -12.73
C PRO A 119 37.03 1.68 -13.11
N ARG A 120 35.88 1.99 -12.50
CA ARG A 120 35.25 3.31 -12.63
C ARG A 120 36.27 4.37 -12.25
N ASP A 121 36.53 5.33 -13.15
CA ASP A 121 37.43 6.46 -12.89
C ASP A 121 37.03 7.14 -11.58
N PRO A 122 37.93 7.18 -10.56
CA PRO A 122 37.64 7.83 -9.28
C PRO A 122 37.40 9.35 -9.40
N ASN A 123 37.74 9.94 -10.55
CA ASN A 123 37.47 11.34 -10.88
C ASN A 123 36.24 11.54 -11.79
N TYR A 124 35.41 10.51 -11.99
CA TYR A 124 34.13 10.65 -12.68
C TYR A 124 33.15 11.44 -11.79
N ILE A 125 33.26 12.77 -11.84
CA ILE A 125 32.21 13.66 -11.40
C ILE A 125 31.25 13.76 -12.57
N ALA A 126 30.03 13.23 -12.44
CA ALA A 126 28.97 13.47 -13.40
C ALA A 126 28.90 14.98 -13.62
N ARG A 127 29.35 15.46 -14.78
CA ARG A 127 29.34 16.89 -15.10
C ARG A 127 27.87 17.30 -15.07
N PRO A 128 27.44 18.15 -14.12
CA PRO A 128 26.08 18.64 -14.15
C PRO A 128 25.96 19.41 -15.46
N LEU A 129 25.03 19.02 -16.32
CA LEU A 129 24.60 19.89 -17.42
C LEU A 129 23.90 21.08 -16.74
N ALA A 130 24.69 22.07 -16.34
CA ALA A 130 24.23 23.27 -15.68
C ALA A 130 23.46 24.12 -16.70
N GLY A 131 22.14 23.92 -16.73
CA GLY A 131 21.18 24.91 -17.17
C GLY A 131 20.20 25.14 -16.02
N PRO A 132 19.84 26.38 -15.67
CA PRO A 132 18.72 26.62 -14.79
C PRO A 132 17.46 26.14 -15.52
N SER A 133 17.03 24.91 -15.25
CA SER A 133 15.67 24.49 -15.58
C SER A 133 14.76 25.31 -14.67
N VAL A 134 14.24 26.42 -15.20
CA VAL A 134 13.20 27.19 -14.55
C VAL A 134 12.02 26.25 -14.39
N LEU A 135 11.64 25.96 -13.14
CA LEU A 135 10.40 25.24 -12.87
C LEU A 135 9.28 25.98 -13.62
N PRO A 136 8.54 25.34 -14.54
CA PRO A 136 7.30 25.93 -14.99
C PRO A 136 6.44 26.19 -13.77
N LYS A 137 5.87 27.39 -13.71
CA LYS A 137 4.90 27.76 -12.69
C LYS A 137 3.71 26.83 -12.87
N LEU A 138 3.63 25.77 -12.06
CA LEU A 138 2.44 24.96 -11.88
C LEU A 138 1.26 25.90 -11.58
N PRO A 139 0.00 25.48 -11.83
CA PRO A 139 -1.17 26.31 -11.50
C PRO A 139 -1.01 26.85 -10.08
N ALA A 140 -0.98 28.18 -9.93
CA ALA A 140 -0.57 28.84 -8.69
C ALA A 140 -1.63 28.72 -7.56
N GLU A 141 -2.62 27.85 -7.74
CA GLU A 141 -3.91 27.90 -7.08
C GLU A 141 -4.39 26.48 -6.79
N GLY A 142 -5.02 26.29 -5.62
CA GLY A 142 -5.51 25.01 -5.14
C GLY A 142 -4.80 24.54 -3.87
N GLU A 143 -5.52 23.79 -3.05
CA GLU A 143 -5.04 23.31 -1.74
C GLU A 143 -3.81 22.42 -1.87
N ALA A 144 -3.79 21.51 -2.84
CA ALA A 144 -2.67 20.60 -3.07
C ALA A 144 -1.37 21.35 -3.46
N TYR A 145 -1.48 22.42 -4.25
CA TYR A 145 -0.32 23.24 -4.62
C TYR A 145 0.25 23.99 -3.42
N GLN A 146 -0.61 24.56 -2.57
CA GLN A 146 -0.15 25.24 -1.36
C GLN A 146 0.47 24.26 -0.36
N LEU A 147 -0.12 23.07 -0.20
CA LEU A 147 0.44 22.02 0.62
C LEU A 147 1.84 21.63 0.15
N ALA A 148 2.05 21.42 -1.15
CA ALA A 148 3.37 21.12 -1.71
C ALA A 148 4.40 22.21 -1.37
N ARG A 149 4.01 23.49 -1.52
CA ARG A 149 4.88 24.62 -1.15
C ARG A 149 5.21 24.70 0.34
N ASP A 150 4.28 24.31 1.19
CA ASP A 150 4.51 24.29 2.64
C ASP A 150 5.43 23.12 3.04
N ILE A 151 5.32 21.98 2.35
CA ILE A 151 6.26 20.86 2.48
C ILE A 151 7.67 21.30 2.06
N ASP A 152 7.81 21.90 0.87
CA ASP A 152 9.10 22.40 0.38
C ASP A 152 9.74 23.37 1.37
N ARG A 153 8.94 24.32 1.90
CA ARG A 153 9.42 25.28 2.91
C ARG A 153 9.92 24.58 4.19
N ALA A 154 9.21 23.55 4.65
CA ALA A 154 9.62 22.79 5.83
C ALA A 154 10.92 22.01 5.59
N LEU A 155 11.08 21.42 4.40
CA LEU A 155 12.30 20.72 4.00
C LEU A 155 13.49 21.69 3.89
N ASP A 156 13.31 22.83 3.22
CA ASP A 156 14.34 23.86 3.09
C ASP A 156 14.82 24.38 4.45
N ALA A 157 13.88 24.62 5.38
CA ALA A 157 14.22 25.03 6.74
C ALA A 157 15.03 23.95 7.48
N SER A 158 14.69 22.67 7.31
CA SER A 158 15.42 21.55 7.89
C SER A 158 16.84 21.43 7.32
N LEU A 159 16.98 21.54 5.99
CA LEU A 159 18.26 21.52 5.29
C LEU A 159 19.17 22.67 5.71
N ALA A 160 18.60 23.89 5.79
CA ALA A 160 19.32 25.07 6.24
C ALA A 160 19.84 24.92 7.68
N LYS A 161 19.01 24.38 8.60
CA LYS A 161 19.42 24.10 9.98
C LYS A 161 20.53 23.06 10.05
N ALA A 162 20.52 22.06 9.16
CA ALA A 162 21.55 21.04 9.07
C ALA A 162 22.82 21.50 8.33
N GLY A 163 22.82 22.69 7.72
CA GLY A 163 23.92 23.17 6.87
C GLY A 163 24.10 22.35 5.58
N ILE A 164 23.05 21.66 5.14
CA ILE A 164 23.09 20.81 3.94
C ILE A 164 22.48 21.60 2.77
N PRO A 165 23.21 21.82 1.67
CA PRO A 165 22.64 22.47 0.50
C PRO A 165 21.62 21.56 -0.20
N ALA A 166 20.56 22.14 -0.75
CA ALA A 166 19.61 21.41 -1.59
C ALA A 166 20.31 20.89 -2.86
N SER A 167 19.86 19.72 -3.33
CA SER A 167 20.36 19.17 -4.60
C SER A 167 19.94 20.06 -5.77
N PRO A 168 20.77 20.17 -6.83
CA PRO A 168 20.38 20.88 -8.03
C PRO A 168 19.17 20.19 -8.68
N LEU A 169 18.41 20.96 -9.47
CA LEU A 169 17.28 20.41 -10.20
C LEU A 169 17.76 19.40 -11.25
N ALA A 170 17.05 18.28 -11.34
CA ALA A 170 17.33 17.25 -12.33
C ALA A 170 17.20 17.81 -13.76
N ASP A 171 18.10 17.40 -14.64
CA ASP A 171 18.00 17.67 -16.07
C ASP A 171 16.81 16.91 -16.69
N ASP A 172 16.46 17.22 -17.95
CA ASP A 172 15.28 16.64 -18.59
C ASP A 172 15.39 15.12 -18.79
N ALA A 173 16.58 14.58 -19.03
CA ALA A 173 16.77 13.15 -19.24
C ALA A 173 16.64 12.37 -17.93
N GLU A 174 17.24 12.91 -16.86
CA GLU A 174 17.14 12.39 -15.50
C GLU A 174 15.71 12.47 -14.99
N PHE A 175 15.06 13.63 -15.14
CA PHE A 175 13.65 13.83 -14.79
C PHE A 175 12.75 12.82 -15.51
N LEU A 176 12.92 12.67 -16.83
CA LEU A 176 12.11 11.76 -17.64
C LEU A 176 12.26 10.32 -17.15
N ARG A 177 13.48 9.85 -16.87
CA ARG A 177 13.69 8.50 -16.37
C ARG A 177 13.05 8.29 -14.99
N ARG A 178 13.24 9.25 -14.07
CA ARG A 178 12.73 9.17 -12.69
C ARG A 178 11.21 9.13 -12.68
N VAL A 179 10.55 10.08 -13.35
CA VAL A 179 9.09 10.18 -13.32
C VAL A 179 8.41 8.93 -13.92
N TYR A 180 9.00 8.33 -14.94
CA TYR A 180 8.49 7.07 -15.51
C TYR A 180 8.65 5.89 -14.54
N LEU A 181 9.82 5.76 -13.90
CA LEU A 181 10.06 4.70 -12.92
C LEU A 181 9.17 4.89 -11.68
N ASP A 182 9.05 6.10 -11.18
CA ASP A 182 8.31 6.41 -9.96
C ASP A 182 6.80 6.26 -10.16
N LEU A 183 6.26 6.71 -11.31
CA LEU A 183 4.82 6.68 -11.55
C LEU A 183 4.35 5.38 -12.18
N THR A 184 5.12 4.75 -13.07
CA THR A 184 4.67 3.57 -13.84
C THR A 184 5.52 2.32 -13.63
N GLY A 185 6.64 2.43 -12.91
CA GLY A 185 7.55 1.31 -12.68
C GLY A 185 8.28 0.82 -13.94
N ARG A 186 8.28 1.62 -15.01
CA ARG A 186 8.86 1.27 -16.32
C ARG A 186 9.73 2.41 -16.82
N ILE A 187 10.56 2.13 -17.82
CA ILE A 187 11.32 3.17 -18.53
C ILE A 187 10.51 3.70 -19.73
N PRO A 188 10.71 4.96 -20.16
CA PRO A 188 10.06 5.49 -21.35
C PRO A 188 10.50 4.73 -22.61
N THR A 189 9.63 4.67 -23.62
CA THR A 189 10.03 4.16 -24.93
C THR A 189 10.96 5.15 -25.63
N ARG A 190 11.79 4.65 -26.55
CA ARG A 190 12.70 5.49 -27.35
C ARG A 190 11.98 6.66 -28.02
N GLN A 191 10.79 6.43 -28.55
CA GLN A 191 9.99 7.45 -29.23
C GLN A 191 9.53 8.54 -28.25
N LYS A 192 8.98 8.15 -27.09
CA LYS A 192 8.59 9.12 -26.05
C LYS A 192 9.78 9.90 -25.52
N THR A 193 10.94 9.26 -25.37
CA THR A 193 12.18 9.94 -24.96
C THR A 193 12.61 11.02 -25.93
N ILE A 194 12.69 10.72 -27.23
CA ILE A 194 13.09 11.71 -28.23
C ILE A 194 12.10 12.87 -28.26
N ALA A 195 10.78 12.57 -28.30
CA ALA A 195 9.74 13.58 -28.31
C ALA A 195 9.85 14.55 -27.11
N PHE A 196 10.05 14.02 -25.90
CA PHE A 196 10.15 14.82 -24.69
C PHE A 196 11.43 15.70 -24.62
N LEU A 197 12.57 15.17 -25.09
CA LEU A 197 13.84 15.92 -25.08
C LEU A 197 13.86 17.01 -26.15
N ASP A 198 13.21 16.79 -27.28
CA ASP A 198 13.10 17.77 -28.35
C ASP A 198 12.06 18.86 -28.05
N GLU A 199 11.04 18.55 -27.24
CA GLU A 199 10.01 19.49 -26.85
C GLU A 199 10.57 20.70 -26.05
N LYS A 200 10.17 21.91 -26.47
CA LYS A 200 10.60 23.20 -25.89
C LYS A 200 9.53 23.87 -25.06
N ASP A 201 8.35 23.27 -24.94
CA ASP A 201 7.29 23.82 -24.12
C ASP A 201 7.73 23.81 -22.64
N PRO A 202 7.73 24.95 -21.94
CA PRO A 202 8.06 24.99 -20.52
C PRO A 202 7.16 24.08 -19.68
N LEU A 203 5.92 23.79 -20.10
CA LEU A 203 4.95 22.96 -19.38
C LEU A 203 5.08 21.45 -19.67
N LYS A 204 6.05 21.01 -20.47
CA LYS A 204 6.19 19.60 -20.86
C LYS A 204 6.29 18.64 -19.68
N ARG A 205 6.96 19.04 -18.58
CA ARG A 205 7.09 18.22 -17.37
C ARG A 205 5.74 17.98 -16.69
N SER A 206 4.96 19.05 -16.50
CA SER A 206 3.63 18.97 -15.89
C SER A 206 2.68 18.12 -16.72
N ARG A 207 2.64 18.35 -18.04
CA ARG A 207 1.79 17.54 -18.93
C ARG A 207 2.16 16.06 -18.94
N LEU A 208 3.47 15.75 -18.92
CA LEU A 208 3.91 14.37 -18.82
C LEU A 208 3.48 13.74 -17.50
N ILE A 209 3.59 14.45 -16.38
CA ILE A 209 3.11 13.96 -15.08
C ILE A 209 1.61 13.68 -15.16
N ASP A 210 0.81 14.60 -15.69
CA ASP A 210 -0.64 14.42 -15.85
C ASP A 210 -0.96 13.21 -16.75
N GLU A 211 -0.23 13.02 -17.85
CA GLU A 211 -0.37 11.84 -18.73
C GLU A 211 -0.09 10.54 -17.98
N LEU A 212 1.00 10.49 -17.22
CA LEU A 212 1.39 9.30 -16.48
C LEU A 212 0.43 9.00 -15.32
N LEU A 213 -0.02 10.01 -14.58
CA LEU A 213 -1.01 9.85 -13.52
C LEU A 213 -2.38 9.39 -14.05
N ALA A 214 -2.72 9.74 -15.29
CA ALA A 214 -3.94 9.30 -15.95
C ALA A 214 -3.82 7.91 -16.61
N SER A 215 -2.61 7.34 -16.67
CA SER A 215 -2.35 6.04 -17.30
C SER A 215 -2.81 4.87 -16.43
N GLU A 216 -3.16 3.73 -17.05
CA GLU A 216 -3.52 2.53 -16.28
C GLU A 216 -2.30 1.98 -15.52
N GLU A 217 -1.12 2.10 -16.12
CA GLU A 217 0.15 1.65 -15.57
C GLU A 217 0.49 2.31 -14.24
N PHE A 218 -0.02 3.52 -13.99
CA PHE A 218 0.13 4.19 -12.69
C PHE A 218 -0.52 3.39 -11.57
N GLY A 219 -1.82 3.10 -11.68
CA GLY A 219 -2.53 2.32 -10.67
C GLY A 219 -1.97 0.91 -10.55
N GLU A 220 -1.56 0.28 -11.65
CA GLU A 220 -0.92 -1.03 -11.60
C GLU A 220 0.41 -1.00 -10.83
N HIS A 221 1.25 0.01 -11.07
CA HIS A 221 2.52 0.13 -10.38
C HIS A 221 2.33 0.40 -8.89
N LEU A 222 1.47 1.36 -8.57
CA LEU A 222 1.15 1.73 -7.20
C LEU A 222 0.52 0.56 -6.43
N ALA A 223 -0.35 -0.22 -7.08
CA ALA A 223 -0.92 -1.43 -6.50
C ALA A 223 0.10 -2.51 -6.19
N ARG A 224 1.13 -2.70 -7.04
CA ARG A 224 2.21 -3.64 -6.74
C ARG A 224 3.00 -3.22 -5.50
N LEU A 225 3.35 -1.93 -5.41
CA LEU A 225 4.06 -1.39 -4.26
C LEU A 225 3.24 -1.51 -2.98
N TRP A 226 1.98 -1.05 -3.02
CA TRP A 226 1.12 -1.07 -1.84
C TRP A 226 0.70 -2.47 -1.44
N ARG A 227 0.53 -3.41 -2.36
CA ARG A 227 0.32 -4.82 -2.01
C ARG A 227 1.47 -5.32 -1.14
N ASP A 228 2.72 -5.03 -1.50
CA ASP A 228 3.88 -5.50 -0.74
C ASP A 228 3.98 -4.83 0.65
N VAL A 229 3.47 -3.61 0.78
CA VAL A 229 3.36 -2.90 2.06
C VAL A 229 2.23 -3.46 2.93
N LEU A 230 1.05 -3.67 2.34
CA LEU A 230 -0.17 -4.10 3.03
C LEU A 230 -0.12 -5.57 3.44
N ILE A 231 0.55 -6.40 2.63
CA ILE A 231 0.60 -7.85 2.80
C ILE A 231 2.03 -8.22 3.22
N LYS A 232 2.23 -8.38 4.53
CA LYS A 232 3.52 -8.84 5.06
C LYS A 232 3.87 -10.19 4.44
N ARG A 233 5.12 -10.32 3.97
CA ARG A 233 5.67 -11.61 3.54
C ARG A 233 5.98 -12.42 4.78
N ASP A 234 4.97 -13.14 5.27
CA ASP A 234 5.13 -14.08 6.37
C ASP A 234 5.23 -15.51 5.84
N PHE A 235 6.18 -16.28 6.34
CA PHE A 235 6.53 -17.60 5.80
C PHE A 235 5.46 -18.65 6.11
N ASP A 236 4.68 -18.45 7.16
CA ASP A 236 3.70 -19.43 7.64
C ASP A 236 2.31 -19.24 7.01
N ASN A 237 1.80 -18.01 6.92
CA ASN A 237 0.41 -17.76 6.51
C ASN A 237 0.25 -17.26 5.06
N ASN A 238 1.22 -16.51 4.53
CA ASN A 238 1.02 -15.78 3.27
C ASN A 238 1.70 -16.41 2.06
N ARG A 239 2.43 -17.53 2.25
CA ARG A 239 3.20 -18.19 1.19
C ARG A 239 2.34 -18.70 0.03
N ASN A 240 1.10 -19.08 0.29
CA ASN A 240 0.19 -19.66 -0.69
C ASN A 240 -0.93 -18.70 -1.12
N LEU A 241 -0.95 -17.46 -0.63
CA LEU A 241 -1.99 -16.50 -0.97
C LEU A 241 -1.79 -15.94 -2.39
N VAL A 242 -2.78 -16.14 -3.26
CA VAL A 242 -2.76 -15.64 -4.64
C VAL A 242 -3.35 -14.22 -4.67
N SER A 243 -2.48 -13.22 -4.61
CA SER A 243 -2.86 -11.80 -4.55
C SER A 243 -3.34 -11.18 -5.87
N GLY A 244 -3.60 -11.98 -6.91
CA GLY A 244 -3.92 -11.49 -8.26
C GLY A 244 -5.18 -10.62 -8.32
N ASN A 245 -6.28 -11.10 -7.73
CA ASN A 245 -7.54 -10.36 -7.67
C ASN A 245 -7.41 -9.10 -6.82
N PHE A 246 -6.77 -9.21 -5.65
CA PHE A 246 -6.49 -8.08 -4.76
C PHE A 246 -5.66 -6.98 -5.44
N THR A 247 -4.58 -7.37 -6.13
CA THR A 247 -3.70 -6.42 -6.81
C THR A 247 -4.44 -5.68 -7.93
N ARG A 248 -5.27 -6.39 -8.72
CA ARG A 248 -6.10 -5.76 -9.76
C ARG A 248 -7.16 -4.82 -9.18
N TRP A 249 -7.82 -5.24 -8.11
CA TRP A 249 -8.78 -4.39 -7.40
C TRP A 249 -8.11 -3.11 -6.90
N LEU A 250 -6.94 -3.22 -6.27
CA LEU A 250 -6.19 -2.09 -5.74
C LEU A 250 -5.72 -1.14 -6.86
N ALA A 251 -5.30 -1.68 -8.01
CA ALA A 251 -4.98 -0.87 -9.20
C ALA A 251 -6.20 -0.09 -9.68
N GLY A 252 -7.37 -0.73 -9.70
CA GLY A 252 -8.65 -0.08 -10.00
C GLY A 252 -9.00 1.06 -9.04
N GLN A 253 -8.74 0.89 -7.73
CA GLN A 253 -8.93 1.96 -6.75
C GLN A 253 -8.04 3.17 -7.05
N PHE A 254 -6.76 2.94 -7.34
CA PHE A 254 -5.82 4.02 -7.64
C PHE A 254 -6.12 4.76 -8.96
N ASN A 255 -6.59 4.05 -9.98
CA ASN A 255 -6.87 4.66 -11.29
C ASN A 255 -8.21 5.43 -11.35
N ARG A 256 -9.20 5.08 -10.51
CA ARG A 256 -10.56 5.68 -10.58
C ARG A 256 -10.74 6.83 -9.59
N GLU A 257 -10.47 6.56 -8.31
CA GLU A 257 -10.64 7.54 -7.23
C GLU A 257 -9.60 7.23 -6.13
N PRO A 258 -8.36 7.76 -6.24
CA PRO A 258 -7.26 7.46 -5.33
C PRO A 258 -7.41 8.18 -3.98
N LYS A 259 -8.56 8.01 -3.33
CA LYS A 259 -8.83 8.52 -1.98
C LYS A 259 -8.42 7.47 -0.97
N TRP A 260 -7.30 7.73 -0.31
CA TRP A 260 -6.69 6.79 0.64
C TRP A 260 -7.67 6.40 1.76
N ASP A 261 -8.46 7.34 2.27
CA ASP A 261 -9.49 7.08 3.29
C ASP A 261 -10.53 6.04 2.83
N LYS A 262 -10.95 6.10 1.57
CA LYS A 262 -11.89 5.13 0.99
C LYS A 262 -11.26 3.76 0.82
N ILE A 263 -10.00 3.71 0.37
CA ILE A 263 -9.26 2.46 0.22
C ILE A 263 -9.09 1.79 1.59
N VAL A 264 -8.63 2.54 2.60
CA VAL A 264 -8.45 2.04 3.96
C VAL A 264 -9.77 1.56 4.55
N ARG A 265 -10.86 2.32 4.39
CA ARG A 265 -12.19 1.86 4.80
C ARG A 265 -12.57 0.54 4.15
N ALA A 266 -12.42 0.43 2.83
CA ALA A 266 -12.77 -0.78 2.09
C ALA A 266 -11.94 -2.00 2.54
N LEU A 267 -10.69 -1.80 2.96
CA LEU A 267 -9.84 -2.87 3.51
C LEU A 267 -10.28 -3.32 4.91
N ILE A 268 -10.67 -2.38 5.78
CA ILE A 268 -11.03 -2.66 7.18
C ILE A 268 -12.45 -3.20 7.31
N GLU A 269 -13.38 -2.70 6.50
CA GLU A 269 -14.80 -3.11 6.48
C GLU A 269 -15.05 -4.26 5.50
N ALA A 270 -14.00 -4.92 4.99
CA ALA A 270 -14.15 -5.97 4.01
C ALA A 270 -14.88 -7.19 4.58
N GLU A 271 -15.92 -7.65 3.89
CA GLU A 271 -16.68 -8.86 4.24
C GLU A 271 -16.94 -9.70 2.98
N GLY A 272 -17.27 -10.99 3.18
CA GLY A 272 -17.63 -11.92 2.12
C GLY A 272 -16.46 -12.80 1.64
N GLN A 273 -16.57 -13.29 0.41
CA GLN A 273 -15.53 -14.08 -0.26
C GLN A 273 -14.57 -13.17 -1.04
N ASP A 274 -13.30 -13.56 -1.14
CA ASP A 274 -12.27 -12.80 -1.87
C ASP A 274 -12.52 -12.76 -3.40
N SER A 275 -13.29 -13.72 -3.93
CA SER A 275 -13.78 -13.71 -5.31
C SER A 275 -14.71 -12.53 -5.60
N ASP A 276 -15.54 -12.17 -4.62
CA ASP A 276 -16.60 -11.17 -4.76
C ASP A 276 -16.13 -9.80 -4.25
N ASN A 277 -15.38 -9.81 -3.15
CA ASN A 277 -14.78 -8.64 -2.54
C ASN A 277 -13.27 -8.85 -2.34
N PRO A 278 -12.43 -8.46 -3.31
CA PRO A 278 -10.99 -8.66 -3.23
C PRO A 278 -10.33 -7.97 -2.03
N ALA A 279 -10.95 -6.95 -1.42
CA ALA A 279 -10.42 -6.29 -0.23
C ALA A 279 -10.33 -7.23 0.98
N VAL A 280 -11.14 -8.30 1.03
CA VAL A 280 -11.10 -9.36 2.06
C VAL A 280 -9.72 -10.00 2.15
N PHE A 281 -8.96 -9.97 1.06
CA PHE A 281 -7.58 -10.48 1.03
C PHE A 281 -6.67 -9.85 2.10
N PHE A 282 -6.91 -8.58 2.48
CA PHE A 282 -6.17 -7.94 3.57
C PHE A 282 -6.45 -8.60 4.93
N ILE A 283 -7.70 -9.00 5.18
CA ILE A 283 -8.07 -9.73 6.40
C ILE A 283 -7.45 -11.13 6.36
N LEU A 284 -7.54 -11.83 5.23
CA LEU A 284 -6.94 -13.17 5.05
C LEU A 284 -5.42 -13.16 5.28
N ALA A 285 -4.74 -12.11 4.80
CA ALA A 285 -3.30 -11.94 4.98
C ALA A 285 -2.85 -11.67 6.42
N ASN A 286 -3.79 -11.36 7.33
CA ASN A 286 -3.52 -11.08 8.73
C ASN A 286 -4.18 -12.12 9.66
N GLN A 287 -4.28 -13.37 9.19
CA GLN A 287 -4.79 -14.51 9.94
C GLN A 287 -3.69 -15.28 10.68
N ASP A 288 -4.10 -16.28 11.47
CA ASP A 288 -3.19 -17.26 12.07
C ASP A 288 -3.72 -18.68 11.87
N MET A 289 -2.92 -19.58 11.28
CA MET A 289 -3.33 -20.96 10.99
C MET A 289 -4.70 -21.06 10.26
N ASN A 290 -4.94 -20.17 9.28
CA ASN A 290 -6.24 -20.01 8.59
C ASN A 290 -7.44 -19.70 9.50
N GLN A 291 -7.20 -19.12 10.68
CA GLN A 291 -8.22 -18.62 11.59
C GLN A 291 -8.12 -17.09 11.71
N PRO A 292 -9.24 -16.39 11.94
CA PRO A 292 -9.22 -14.96 12.24
C PRO A 292 -8.30 -14.66 13.43
N ALA A 293 -7.38 -13.71 13.27
CA ALA A 293 -6.46 -13.27 14.31
C ALA A 293 -6.64 -11.78 14.58
N PRO A 294 -7.58 -11.39 15.47
CA PRO A 294 -7.88 -9.98 15.72
C PRO A 294 -6.66 -9.16 16.14
N ASN A 295 -5.76 -9.74 16.92
CA ASN A 295 -4.52 -9.11 17.35
C ASN A 295 -3.60 -8.74 16.18
N LYS A 296 -3.38 -9.67 15.22
CA LYS A 296 -2.59 -9.40 14.02
C LYS A 296 -3.22 -8.33 13.14
N LEU A 297 -4.53 -8.39 12.94
CA LEU A 297 -5.25 -7.38 12.16
C LEU A 297 -5.18 -5.99 12.80
N VAL A 298 -5.43 -5.89 14.12
CA VAL A 298 -5.33 -4.65 14.89
C VAL A 298 -3.91 -4.10 14.83
N GLY A 299 -2.90 -4.95 15.05
CA GLY A 299 -1.48 -4.60 14.92
C GLY A 299 -1.10 -4.09 13.52
N ALA A 300 -1.62 -4.72 12.47
CA ALA A 300 -1.41 -4.28 11.09
C ALA A 300 -2.08 -2.94 10.80
N VAL A 301 -3.34 -2.76 11.18
CA VAL A 301 -4.09 -1.50 11.02
C VAL A 301 -3.40 -0.35 11.76
N GLY A 302 -3.01 -0.57 13.01
CA GLY A 302 -2.31 0.44 13.81
C GLY A 302 -0.98 0.84 13.17
N ASN A 303 -0.20 -0.12 12.68
CA ASN A 303 1.10 0.16 12.07
C ASN A 303 0.98 0.83 10.70
N LEU A 304 0.14 0.28 9.82
CA LEU A 304 0.05 0.68 8.41
C LEU A 304 -0.70 2.01 8.23
N PHE A 305 -1.75 2.25 9.01
CA PHE A 305 -2.66 3.38 8.77
C PHE A 305 -2.57 4.48 9.82
N LEU A 306 -2.13 4.15 11.04
CA LEU A 306 -2.04 5.12 12.15
C LEU A 306 -0.59 5.46 12.52
N GLY A 307 0.39 4.71 12.02
CA GLY A 307 1.80 4.90 12.36
C GLY A 307 2.15 4.53 13.81
N ILE A 308 1.33 3.70 14.47
CA ILE A 308 1.48 3.31 15.87
C ILE A 308 1.84 1.82 15.94
N GLN A 309 2.86 1.48 16.71
CA GLN A 309 3.17 0.09 17.03
C GLN A 309 2.45 -0.34 18.31
N ILE A 310 1.40 -1.16 18.16
CA ILE A 310 0.60 -1.67 19.29
C ILE A 310 0.80 -3.15 19.60
N HIS A 311 1.65 -3.86 18.83
CA HIS A 311 1.91 -5.29 19.03
C HIS A 311 2.46 -5.59 20.44
N CYS A 312 3.13 -4.64 21.09
CA CYS A 312 3.63 -4.81 22.45
C CYS A 312 2.51 -5.02 23.49
N ALA A 313 1.31 -4.51 23.23
CA ALA A 313 0.15 -4.66 24.11
C ALA A 313 -0.48 -6.07 24.06
N GLU A 314 0.00 -6.96 23.18
CA GLU A 314 -0.42 -8.36 23.17
C GLU A 314 0.17 -9.14 24.36
N CYS A 315 1.33 -8.70 24.87
CA CYS A 315 2.11 -9.43 25.88
C CYS A 315 2.35 -8.64 27.18
N HIS A 316 2.03 -7.33 27.22
CA HIS A 316 2.32 -6.40 28.32
C HIS A 316 1.11 -5.52 28.64
#